data_AF-A0A4W5QDD4-F1
#
_entry.id   AF-A0A4W5QDD4-F1
#
_cell.length_a   1.000
_cell.length_b   1.000
_cell.length_c   1.000
_cell.angle_alpha   90.00
_cell.angle_beta   90.00
_cell.angle_gamma   90.00
#
_symmetry.space_group_name_H-M   'P 1'
#
loop_
_entity.id
_entity.type
_entity.pdbx_description
1 polymer ?
#
loop_
_entity_poly.entity_id
_entity_poly.type
_entity_poly.pdbx_seq_one_letter_code
_entity_poly.pdbx_strand_id
1 'polypeptide(L)'
;MRWLTVFALCFVFQAYSVYDEEIGYCQGQSFLAAVLLLHMPEEQAFCVLGRIMYEYGLRELYKNNFEDLHCKFYQLERLLQEQLPELWSHFQDLNLEAHMYASQWFLTLFTAKFPLCMVFHITDLLLCEGLNVIFNVALALLKV
;
A
#
# COMPACT_ATOMS: atom_id res chain seq x y z
N MET A 1 -1.42 -26.97 7.99
CA MET A 1 -2.09 -25.68 7.67
C MET A 1 -1.10 -24.55 7.36
N ARG A 2 -0.14 -24.22 8.23
CA ARG A 2 0.80 -23.08 8.02
C ARG A 2 1.73 -23.18 6.80
N TRP A 3 2.05 -24.40 6.34
CA TRP A 3 2.88 -24.62 5.15
C TRP A 3 2.12 -24.43 3.84
N LEU A 4 0.83 -24.80 3.79
CA LEU A 4 0.00 -24.64 2.59
C LEU A 4 -0.19 -23.17 2.21
N THR A 5 -0.36 -22.29 3.20
CA THR A 5 -0.47 -20.84 2.97
C THR A 5 0.82 -20.20 2.47
N VAL A 6 1.99 -20.71 2.88
CA VAL A 6 3.29 -20.22 2.37
C VAL A 6 3.48 -20.64 0.91
N PHE A 7 3.14 -21.87 0.55
CA PHE A 7 3.19 -22.33 -0.84
C PHE A 7 2.19 -21.56 -1.72
N ALA A 8 0.95 -21.37 -1.28
CA ALA A 8 -0.05 -20.58 -2.00
C ALA A 8 0.41 -19.13 -2.22
N LEU A 9 1.05 -18.52 -1.21
CA LEU A 9 1.63 -17.18 -1.35
C LEU A 9 2.70 -17.14 -2.44
N CYS A 10 3.62 -18.11 -2.45
CA CYS A 10 4.65 -18.20 -3.49
C CYS A 10 4.04 -18.35 -4.89
N PHE A 11 2.98 -19.16 -5.05
CA PHE A 11 2.33 -19.34 -6.35
C PHE A 11 1.63 -18.07 -6.85
N VAL A 12 0.81 -17.43 -6.00
CA VAL A 12 0.15 -16.16 -6.37
C VAL A 12 1.18 -15.11 -6.74
N PHE A 13 2.27 -15.00 -5.97
CA PHE A 13 3.32 -14.04 -6.24
C PHE A 13 4.10 -14.34 -7.51
N GLN A 14 4.49 -15.59 -7.70
CA GLN A 14 5.23 -16.01 -8.87
C GLN A 14 4.38 -15.83 -10.13
N ALA A 15 3.09 -16.19 -10.08
CA ALA A 15 2.15 -15.93 -11.16
C ALA A 15 2.03 -14.42 -11.45
N TYR A 16 1.94 -13.57 -10.42
CA TYR A 16 1.88 -12.11 -10.62
C TYR A 16 3.16 -11.57 -11.26
N SER A 17 4.33 -12.03 -10.82
CA SER A 17 5.62 -11.57 -11.36
C SER A 17 5.83 -11.90 -12.85
N VAL A 18 5.18 -12.97 -13.34
CA VAL A 18 5.16 -13.34 -14.76
C VAL A 18 4.06 -12.58 -15.50
N TYR A 19 2.96 -12.25 -14.82
CA TYR A 19 1.84 -11.51 -15.40
C TYR A 19 2.17 -10.03 -15.68
N ASP A 20 2.82 -9.34 -14.74
CA ASP A 20 3.23 -7.94 -14.87
C ASP A 20 4.75 -7.83 -15.10
N GLU A 21 5.19 -8.08 -16.33
CA GLU A 21 6.63 -8.05 -16.70
C GLU A 21 7.28 -6.66 -16.55
N GLU A 22 6.49 -5.59 -16.56
CA GLU A 22 6.97 -4.20 -16.51
C GLU A 22 7.51 -3.84 -15.13
N ILE A 23 6.83 -4.30 -14.07
CA ILE A 23 7.18 -4.01 -12.67
C ILE A 23 7.81 -5.25 -12.01
N GLY A 24 7.40 -6.45 -12.44
CA GLY A 24 7.83 -7.71 -11.87
C GLY A 24 7.52 -7.81 -10.38
N TYR A 25 8.48 -8.34 -9.62
CA TYR A 25 8.37 -8.41 -8.17
C TYR A 25 8.85 -7.12 -7.51
N CYS A 26 7.95 -6.43 -6.81
CA CYS A 26 8.34 -5.31 -5.95
C CYS A 26 8.31 -5.69 -4.46
N GLN A 27 9.34 -5.23 -3.75
CA GLN A 27 9.51 -5.48 -2.32
C GLN A 27 8.31 -4.97 -1.53
N GLY A 28 7.70 -5.87 -0.74
CA GLY A 28 6.57 -5.55 0.13
C GLY A 28 5.19 -5.88 -0.45
N GLN A 29 5.07 -6.22 -1.73
CA GLN A 29 3.79 -6.67 -2.30
C GLN A 29 3.34 -8.02 -1.69
N SER A 30 4.27 -8.85 -1.20
CA SER A 30 4.00 -10.16 -0.57
C SER A 30 3.04 -10.08 0.62
N PHE A 31 3.05 -8.98 1.36
CA PHE A 31 2.15 -8.77 2.47
C PHE A 31 0.69 -8.56 2.01
N LEU A 32 0.47 -7.90 0.87
CA LEU A 32 -0.87 -7.70 0.33
C LEU A 32 -1.50 -9.01 -0.13
N ALA A 33 -0.79 -9.84 -0.91
CA ALA A 33 -1.37 -11.14 -1.29
C ALA A 33 -1.57 -12.07 -0.09
N ALA A 34 -0.70 -12.00 0.92
CA ALA A 34 -0.92 -12.74 2.16
C ALA A 34 -2.22 -12.33 2.84
N VAL A 35 -2.54 -11.03 2.90
CA VAL A 35 -3.81 -10.53 3.45
C VAL A 35 -5.01 -11.03 2.64
N LEU A 36 -4.92 -11.03 1.31
CA LEU A 36 -5.99 -11.57 0.45
C LEU A 36 -6.18 -13.08 0.67
N LEU A 37 -5.09 -13.85 0.73
CA LEU A 37 -5.12 -15.31 0.96
C LEU A 37 -5.69 -15.72 2.32
N LEU A 38 -5.71 -14.82 3.30
CA LEU A 38 -6.38 -15.07 4.59
C LEU A 38 -7.92 -15.06 4.45
N HIS A 39 -8.46 -14.44 3.41
CA HIS A 39 -9.91 -14.25 3.24
C HIS A 39 -10.50 -15.03 2.06
N MET A 40 -9.68 -15.41 1.07
CA MET A 40 -10.17 -16.07 -0.14
C MET A 40 -9.20 -17.14 -0.67
N PRO A 41 -9.69 -18.09 -1.48
CA PRO A 41 -8.86 -19.06 -2.17
C PRO A 41 -7.83 -18.43 -3.11
N GLU A 42 -6.78 -19.19 -3.43
CA GLU A 42 -5.62 -18.75 -4.20
C GLU A 42 -5.96 -18.04 -5.51
N GLU A 43 -6.81 -18.65 -6.33
CA GLU A 43 -7.23 -18.10 -7.63
C GLU A 43 -7.92 -16.73 -7.48
N GLN A 44 -8.81 -16.61 -6.49
CA GLN A 44 -9.53 -15.37 -6.21
C GLN A 44 -8.57 -14.29 -5.70
N ALA A 45 -7.62 -14.67 -4.84
CA ALA A 45 -6.61 -13.75 -4.32
C ALA A 45 -5.75 -13.19 -5.45
N PHE A 46 -5.36 -14.03 -6.42
CA PHE A 46 -4.66 -13.58 -7.62
C PHE A 46 -5.49 -12.60 -8.46
N CYS A 47 -6.76 -12.91 -8.73
CA CYS A 47 -7.64 -12.02 -9.48
C CYS A 47 -7.83 -10.65 -8.79
N VAL A 48 -8.05 -10.66 -7.47
CA VAL A 48 -8.22 -9.41 -6.69
C VAL A 48 -6.91 -8.62 -6.64
N LEU A 49 -5.77 -9.30 -6.45
CA LEU A 49 -4.45 -8.65 -6.52
C LEU A 49 -4.25 -7.96 -7.88
N GLY A 50 -4.56 -8.66 -8.98
CA GLY A 50 -4.50 -8.08 -10.32
C GLY A 50 -5.36 -6.83 -10.46
N ARG A 51 -6.59 -6.85 -9.93
CA ARG A 51 -7.44 -5.65 -9.91
C ARG A 51 -6.85 -4.52 -9.09
N ILE A 52 -6.36 -4.77 -7.88
CA ILE A 52 -5.74 -3.73 -7.04
C ILE A 52 -4.54 -3.10 -7.76
N MET A 53 -3.74 -3.92 -8.45
CA MET A 53 -2.58 -3.44 -9.16
C MET A 53 -2.96 -2.62 -10.40
N TYR A 54 -3.84 -3.13 -11.27
CA TYR A 54 -4.16 -2.50 -12.56
C TYR A 54 -5.36 -1.54 -12.50
N GLU A 55 -6.48 -1.96 -11.93
CA GLU A 55 -7.72 -1.16 -11.91
C GLU A 55 -7.69 -0.07 -10.84
N TYR A 56 -7.16 -0.37 -9.65
CA TYR A 56 -7.00 0.63 -8.59
C TYR A 56 -5.72 1.45 -8.75
N GLY A 57 -4.81 1.06 -9.65
CA GLY A 57 -3.62 1.82 -10.00
C GLY A 57 -2.49 1.73 -8.97
N LEU A 58 -2.46 0.72 -8.10
CA LEU A 58 -1.35 0.57 -7.14
C LEU A 58 -0.01 0.38 -7.85
N ARG A 59 -0.04 -0.25 -9.03
CA ARG A 59 1.15 -0.53 -9.83
C ARG A 59 1.85 0.74 -10.33
N GLU A 60 1.10 1.80 -10.59
CA GLU A 60 1.65 3.05 -11.13
C GLU A 60 2.60 3.71 -10.11
N LEU A 61 2.40 3.48 -8.80
CA LEU A 61 3.33 3.93 -7.75
C LEU A 61 4.73 3.33 -7.85
N TYR A 62 4.89 2.18 -8.51
CA TYR A 62 6.17 1.48 -8.68
C TYR A 62 6.89 1.83 -9.98
N LYS A 63 6.22 2.49 -10.92
CA LYS A 63 6.75 2.79 -12.25
C LYS A 63 7.65 4.02 -12.26
N ASN A 64 8.38 4.21 -13.36
CA ASN A 64 9.10 5.43 -13.69
C ASN A 64 9.96 5.98 -12.54
N ASN A 65 10.65 5.09 -11.82
CA ASN A 65 11.44 5.45 -10.64
C ASN A 65 10.61 6.15 -9.55
N PHE A 66 9.40 5.62 -9.28
CA PHE A 66 8.48 6.06 -8.23
C PHE A 66 7.92 7.48 -8.42
N GLU A 67 7.81 7.96 -9.66
CA GLU A 67 7.31 9.32 -9.95
C GLU A 67 5.93 9.60 -9.33
N ASP A 68 4.99 8.68 -9.51
CA ASP A 68 3.64 8.82 -8.94
C ASP A 68 3.66 8.75 -7.41
N LEU A 69 4.54 7.93 -6.82
CA LEU A 69 4.71 7.88 -5.37
C LEU A 69 5.25 9.21 -4.83
N HIS A 70 6.21 9.84 -5.50
CA HIS A 70 6.70 11.17 -5.14
C HIS A 70 5.58 12.22 -5.23
N CYS A 71 4.70 12.12 -6.24
CA CYS A 71 3.50 12.94 -6.32
C CYS A 71 2.57 12.70 -5.11
N LYS A 72 2.38 11.45 -4.67
CA LYS A 72 1.61 11.14 -3.44
C LYS A 72 2.25 11.74 -2.18
N PHE A 73 3.58 11.72 -2.05
CA PHE A 73 4.25 12.37 -0.93
C PHE A 73 4.00 13.87 -0.89
N TYR A 74 4.13 14.54 -2.03
CA TYR A 74 3.81 15.96 -2.12
C TYR A 74 2.35 16.24 -1.72
N GLN A 75 1.40 15.44 -2.22
CA GLN A 75 -0.02 15.55 -1.85
C GLN A 75 -0.23 15.36 -0.33
N LEU A 76 0.45 14.39 0.29
CA LEU A 76 0.36 14.16 1.73
C LEU A 76 0.90 15.35 2.53
N GLU A 77 2.04 15.92 2.13
CA GLU A 77 2.62 17.08 2.80
C GLU A 77 1.74 18.32 2.68
N ARG A 78 1.10 18.53 1.52
CA ARG A 78 0.10 19.59 1.32
C ARG A 78 -1.10 19.43 2.26
N LEU A 79 -1.64 18.22 2.35
CA LEU A 79 -2.74 17.92 3.26
C LEU A 79 -2.33 18.09 4.73
N LEU A 80 -1.11 17.70 5.08
CA LEU A 80 -0.56 17.89 6.42
C LEU A 80 -0.44 19.37 6.76
N GLN A 81 0.05 20.20 5.84
CA GLN A 81 0.14 21.64 6.03
C GLN A 81 -1.24 22.29 6.25
N GLU A 82 -2.26 21.83 5.53
CA GLU A 82 -3.61 22.40 5.62
C GLU A 82 -4.38 21.94 6.86
N GLN A 83 -4.24 20.67 7.26
CA GLN A 83 -5.03 20.08 8.34
C GLN A 83 -4.31 20.01 9.69
N LEU A 84 -2.98 19.90 9.68
CA LEU A 84 -2.11 19.75 10.86
C LEU A 84 -0.88 20.68 10.75
N PRO A 85 -1.08 22.01 10.65
CA PRO A 85 -0.01 22.97 10.35
C PRO A 85 1.13 22.97 11.38
N GLU A 86 0.82 22.75 12.66
CA GLU A 86 1.82 22.67 13.73
C GLU A 86 2.74 21.46 13.56
N LEU A 87 2.17 20.29 13.26
CA LEU A 87 2.93 19.06 13.00
C LEU A 87 3.75 19.19 11.72
N TRP A 88 3.17 19.76 10.66
CA TRP A 88 3.89 20.04 9.42
C TRP A 88 5.11 20.94 9.67
N SER A 89 4.94 22.05 10.39
CA SER A 89 6.06 22.95 10.72
C SER A 89 7.15 22.21 11.49
N HIS A 90 6.77 21.38 12.45
CA HIS A 90 7.74 20.59 13.22
C HIS A 90 8.52 19.60 12.34
N PHE A 91 7.87 18.96 11.36
CA PHE A 91 8.54 18.09 10.40
C PHE A 91 9.52 18.88 9.52
N GLN A 92 9.17 20.09 9.09
CA GLN A 92 10.08 20.96 8.34
C GLN A 92 11.32 21.34 9.17
N ASP A 93 11.15 21.69 10.44
CA ASP A 93 12.27 22.02 11.33
C ASP A 93 13.25 20.85 11.51
N LEU A 94 12.74 19.62 11.46
CA LEU A 94 13.52 18.38 11.55
C LEU A 94 14.07 17.90 10.20
N ASN A 95 13.75 18.56 9.08
CA ASN A 95 13.98 18.07 7.72
C ASN A 95 13.44 16.65 7.50
N LEU A 96 12.27 16.36 8.09
CA LEU A 96 11.58 15.08 7.97
C LEU A 96 10.59 15.13 6.80
N GLU A 97 10.98 14.51 5.69
CA GLU A 97 10.15 14.44 4.47
C GLU A 97 9.24 13.20 4.46
N ALA A 98 8.11 13.29 3.76
CA ALA A 98 7.12 12.20 3.68
C ALA A 98 7.69 10.87 3.17
N HIS A 99 8.68 10.90 2.26
CA HIS A 99 9.29 9.69 1.73
C HIS A 99 9.98 8.84 2.82
N MET A 100 10.45 9.48 3.91
CA MET A 100 11.19 8.81 4.99
C MET A 100 10.30 7.89 5.85
N TYR A 101 9.00 8.20 5.98
CA TYR A 101 8.08 7.45 6.84
C TYR A 101 6.89 6.84 6.10
N ALA A 102 6.38 7.49 5.03
CA ALA A 102 5.13 7.11 4.37
C ALA A 102 5.32 6.15 3.19
N SER A 103 6.55 5.90 2.72
CA SER A 103 6.81 5.03 1.55
C SER A 103 6.11 3.67 1.66
N GLN A 104 6.24 3.01 2.81
CA GLN A 104 5.59 1.70 3.02
C GLN A 104 4.07 1.79 3.20
N TRP A 105 3.54 2.94 3.63
CA TRP A 105 2.10 3.11 3.78
C TRP A 105 1.41 3.06 2.42
N PHE A 106 1.96 3.78 1.43
CA PHE A 106 1.47 3.78 0.06
C PHE A 106 1.76 2.47 -0.67
N LEU A 107 3.02 2.03 -0.67
CA LEU A 107 3.42 0.87 -1.48
C LEU A 107 2.80 -0.44 -0.97
N THR A 108 2.70 -0.61 0.35
CA THR A 108 2.21 -1.87 0.93
C THR A 108 0.77 -1.77 1.41
N LEU A 109 0.08 -0.65 1.23
CA LEU A 109 -1.27 -0.43 1.75
C LEU A 109 -1.34 -0.72 3.26
N PHE A 110 -0.32 -0.28 4.01
CA PHE A 110 -0.13 -0.52 5.45
C PHE A 110 0.11 -1.99 5.88
N THR A 111 0.05 -2.96 4.96
CA THR A 111 0.13 -4.40 5.26
C THR A 111 1.47 -4.84 5.86
N ALA A 112 2.55 -4.09 5.65
CA ALA A 112 3.89 -4.49 6.11
C ALA A 112 4.17 -4.23 7.60
N LYS A 113 3.50 -3.24 8.21
CA LYS A 113 3.84 -2.75 9.57
C LYS A 113 2.67 -2.71 10.53
N PHE A 114 1.43 -2.71 10.05
CA PHE A 114 0.25 -2.49 10.89
C PHE A 114 -0.40 -3.82 11.30
N PRO A 115 -1.11 -3.86 12.45
CA PRO A 115 -1.84 -5.05 12.87
C PRO A 115 -2.87 -5.49 11.84
N LEU A 116 -3.04 -6.81 11.66
CA LEU A 116 -3.93 -7.38 10.65
C LEU A 116 -5.37 -6.86 10.74
N CYS A 117 -5.93 -6.71 11.95
CA CYS A 117 -7.28 -6.18 12.12
C CYS A 117 -7.46 -4.78 11.49
N MET A 118 -6.44 -3.91 11.61
CA MET A 118 -6.47 -2.59 10.99
C MET A 118 -6.32 -2.69 9.47
N VAL A 119 -5.41 -3.54 9.01
CA VAL A 119 -5.16 -3.77 7.58
C VAL A 119 -6.41 -4.29 6.87
N PHE A 120 -7.21 -5.13 7.52
CA PHE A 120 -8.46 -5.64 6.92
C PHE A 120 -9.45 -4.51 6.69
N HIS A 121 -9.66 -3.63 7.67
CA HIS A 121 -10.51 -2.44 7.50
C HIS A 121 -9.99 -1.48 6.42
N ILE A 122 -8.67 -1.29 6.34
CA ILE A 122 -8.07 -0.47 5.27
C ILE A 122 -8.32 -1.12 3.90
N THR A 123 -8.23 -2.45 3.81
CA THR A 123 -8.48 -3.19 2.57
C THR A 123 -9.94 -3.07 2.15
N ASP A 124 -10.89 -3.17 3.08
CA ASP A 124 -12.32 -2.99 2.81
C ASP A 124 -12.61 -1.59 2.25
N LEU A 125 -12.07 -0.55 2.90
CA LEU A 125 -12.22 0.84 2.45
C LEU A 125 -11.55 1.06 1.10
N LEU A 126 -10.35 0.52 0.89
CA LEU A 126 -9.63 0.65 -0.38
C LEU A 126 -10.41 0.02 -1.54
N LEU A 127 -11.01 -1.14 -1.35
CA LEU A 127 -11.83 -1.80 -2.36
C LEU A 127 -13.19 -1.09 -2.58
N CYS A 128 -13.64 -0.26 -1.65
CA CYS A 128 -14.90 0.47 -1.77
C CYS A 128 -14.70 1.89 -2.36
N GLU A 129 -13.66 2.60 -1.92
CA GLU A 129 -13.45 4.03 -2.18
C GLU A 129 -12.19 4.32 -3.01
N GLY A 130 -11.30 3.34 -3.19
CA GLY A 130 -10.07 3.47 -3.96
C GLY A 130 -8.83 3.87 -3.16
N LEU A 131 -7.72 4.12 -3.86
CA LEU A 131 -6.41 4.42 -3.23
C LEU A 131 -6.38 5.71 -2.40
N ASN A 132 -7.33 6.62 -2.58
CA ASN A 132 -7.35 7.88 -1.83
C ASN A 132 -7.56 7.67 -0.32
N VAL A 133 -8.12 6.51 0.08
CA VAL A 133 -8.24 6.10 1.49
C VAL A 133 -6.91 6.13 2.22
N ILE A 134 -5.79 5.87 1.52
CA ILE A 134 -4.46 5.87 2.15
C ILE A 134 -4.13 7.24 2.74
N PHE A 135 -4.52 8.34 2.09
CA PHE A 135 -4.34 9.69 2.64
C PHE A 135 -5.17 9.90 3.91
N ASN A 136 -6.43 9.46 3.91
CA ASN A 136 -7.31 9.59 5.07
C ASN A 136 -6.73 8.84 6.28
N VAL A 137 -6.26 7.61 6.05
CA VAL A 137 -5.63 6.78 7.09
C VAL A 137 -4.32 7.40 7.56
N ALA A 138 -3.46 7.89 6.65
CA ALA A 138 -2.20 8.52 6.99
C ALA A 138 -2.40 9.78 7.85
N LEU A 139 -3.34 10.66 7.48
CA LEU A 139 -3.67 11.85 8.26
C LEU A 139 -4.28 11.50 9.62
N ALA A 140 -5.15 10.49 9.66
CA ALA A 140 -5.73 10.01 10.91
C ALA A 140 -4.64 9.48 11.87
N LEU A 141 -3.64 8.76 11.36
CA LEU A 141 -2.49 8.28 12.13
C LEU A 141 -1.59 9.41 12.63
N LEU A 142 -1.35 10.43 11.81
CA LEU A 142 -0.50 11.58 12.16
C LEU A 142 -1.17 12.54 13.14
N LYS A 143 -2.50 12.51 13.24
CA LYS A 143 -3.26 13.35 14.18
C LYS A 143 -3.23 12.83 15.63
N VAL A 144 -2.85 11.56 15.84
CA VAL A 144 -2.82 10.91 17.17
C VAL A 144 -1.68 11.47 17.99
#